data_AF-Q319D2-F1
#
_entry.id   AF-Q319D2-F1
#
_cell.length_a   1.000
_cell.length_b   1.000
_cell.length_c   1.000
_cell.angle_alpha   90.00
_cell.angle_beta   90.00
_cell.angle_gamma   90.00
#
_symmetry.space_group_name_H-M   'P 1'
#
loop_
_entity.id
_entity.type
_entity.pdbx_description
1 polymer ?
#
loop_
_entity_poly.entity_id
_entity_poly.type
_entity_poly.pdbx_seq_one_letter_code
_entity_poly.pdbx_strand_id
1 'polypeptide(L)'
;MTKSIVIFEDLEKCIQLFNVFKEKSVLLQEAILIPPSNAKISPDKTKLLNESANNFIKSQLIEEIRILNPKLDRKLRQKDMSRWLMPFGFIAGIAFTNMTNLSTFSFLGLNNIGETLIGGLLGMGSGYLGSVFSAASINLNRNKELRSIINLNKEGKWLVMLENQIGTELPWALIKQSEAKDIIFLEG
;
A
#
# COMPACT_ATOMS: atom_id res chain seq x y z
N MET A 1 6.67 3.82 -14.64
CA MET A 1 5.38 4.50 -14.45
C MET A 1 5.59 5.52 -13.36
N THR A 2 5.26 6.78 -13.59
CA THR A 2 5.46 7.86 -12.61
C THR A 2 4.12 8.12 -11.92
N LYS A 3 4.12 8.13 -10.58
CA LYS A 3 2.95 8.50 -9.78
C LYS A 3 3.16 9.91 -9.25
N SER A 4 2.15 10.75 -9.38
CA SER A 4 2.18 12.13 -8.90
C SER A 4 0.92 12.42 -8.11
N ILE A 5 1.04 13.25 -7.08
CA ILE A 5 -0.09 13.77 -6.30
C ILE A 5 -0.22 15.25 -6.60
N VAL A 6 -1.40 15.65 -7.03
CA VAL A 6 -1.77 17.04 -7.26
C VAL A 6 -2.66 17.49 -6.11
N ILE A 7 -2.34 18.65 -5.52
CA ILE A 7 -3.01 19.17 -4.33
C ILE A 7 -3.99 20.29 -4.72
N PHE A 8 -5.21 20.19 -4.20
CA PHE A 8 -6.30 21.15 -4.43
C PHE A 8 -6.90 21.65 -3.11
N GLU A 9 -7.40 22.88 -3.12
CA GLU A 9 -8.13 23.45 -1.98
C GLU A 9 -9.62 23.06 -2.01
N ASP A 10 -10.20 22.97 -3.21
CA ASP A 10 -11.63 22.76 -3.41
C ASP A 10 -11.91 21.55 -4.33
N LEU A 11 -13.03 20.87 -4.05
CA LEU A 11 -13.54 19.76 -4.87
C LEU A 11 -13.83 20.20 -6.32
N GLU A 12 -14.35 21.41 -6.51
CA GLU A 12 -14.75 21.92 -7.83
C GLU A 12 -13.58 21.93 -8.81
N LYS A 13 -12.39 22.32 -8.35
CA LYS A 13 -11.15 22.31 -9.15
C LYS A 13 -10.74 20.89 -9.55
N CYS A 14 -10.92 19.91 -8.66
CA CYS A 14 -10.67 18.51 -8.99
C CYS A 14 -11.62 18.00 -10.08
N ILE A 15 -12.91 18.35 -9.99
CA ILE A 15 -13.92 17.95 -10.99
C ILE A 15 -13.60 18.60 -12.35
N GLN A 16 -13.23 19.89 -12.35
CA GLN A 16 -12.80 20.58 -13.57
C GLN A 16 -11.61 19.88 -14.24
N LEU A 17 -10.59 19.50 -13.46
CA LEU A 17 -9.45 18.74 -14.00
C LEU A 17 -9.89 17.43 -14.66
N PHE A 18 -10.77 16.67 -14.02
CA PHE A 18 -11.26 15.41 -14.57
C PHE A 18 -12.09 15.60 -15.84
N ASN A 19 -12.89 16.67 -15.92
CA ASN A 19 -13.63 17.02 -17.13
C ASN A 19 -12.66 17.36 -18.28
N VAL A 20 -11.61 18.16 -18.02
CA VAL A 20 -10.58 18.50 -19.01
C VAL A 20 -9.83 17.25 -19.48
N PHE A 21 -9.52 16.32 -18.58
CA PHE A 21 -8.88 15.04 -18.94
C PHE A 21 -9.78 14.17 -19.83
N LYS A 22 -11.09 14.19 -19.57
CA LYS A 22 -12.10 13.49 -20.37
C LYS A 22 -12.24 14.11 -21.76
N GLU A 23 -12.36 15.43 -21.85
CA GLU A 23 -12.48 16.16 -23.12
C GLU A 23 -11.25 15.97 -24.01
N LYS A 24 -10.05 16.03 -23.42
CA LYS A 24 -8.79 15.90 -24.16
C LYS A 24 -8.31 14.45 -24.32
N SER A 25 -9.10 13.47 -23.89
CA SER A 25 -8.80 12.04 -24.00
C SER A 25 -7.37 11.69 -23.54
N VAL A 26 -6.99 12.19 -22.36
CA VAL A 26 -5.64 11.98 -21.83
C VAL A 26 -5.41 10.50 -21.53
N LEU A 27 -4.27 9.98 -21.99
CA LEU A 27 -3.83 8.61 -21.74
C LEU A 27 -3.31 8.46 -20.31
N LEU A 28 -4.22 8.27 -19.35
CA LEU A 28 -3.90 7.94 -17.96
C LEU A 28 -4.07 6.44 -17.72
N GLN A 29 -3.28 5.90 -16.79
CA GLN A 29 -3.47 4.54 -16.31
C GLN A 29 -4.49 4.51 -15.17
N GLU A 30 -4.38 5.44 -14.24
CA GLU A 30 -5.33 5.59 -13.15
C GLU A 30 -5.31 7.03 -12.63
N ALA A 31 -6.49 7.53 -12.25
CA ALA A 31 -6.67 8.80 -11.56
C ALA A 31 -7.52 8.57 -10.30
N ILE A 32 -6.94 8.80 -9.12
CA ILE A 32 -7.62 8.56 -7.84
C ILE A 32 -7.90 9.89 -7.16
N LEU A 33 -9.16 10.19 -6.90
CA LEU A 33 -9.58 11.29 -6.04
C LEU A 33 -9.53 10.84 -4.59
N ILE A 34 -8.71 11.53 -3.82
CA ILE A 34 -8.50 11.28 -2.40
C ILE A 34 -9.10 12.45 -1.62
N PRO A 35 -10.21 12.21 -0.92
CA PRO A 35 -10.88 13.23 -0.18
C PRO A 35 -10.21 13.49 1.18
N PRO A 36 -10.42 14.67 1.79
CA PRO A 36 -9.84 15.00 3.07
C PRO A 36 -10.43 14.15 4.21
N SER A 37 -9.60 13.82 5.20
CA SER A 37 -9.98 12.97 6.34
C SER A 37 -11.16 13.52 7.18
N ASN A 38 -11.33 14.85 7.21
CA ASN A 38 -12.43 15.52 7.91
C ASN A 38 -13.74 15.56 7.12
N ALA A 39 -13.72 15.27 5.81
CA ALA A 39 -14.94 15.17 5.04
C ALA A 39 -15.64 13.86 5.39
N LYS A 40 -16.78 13.96 6.09
CA LYS A 40 -17.75 12.87 6.19
C LYS A 40 -18.31 12.62 4.80
N ILE A 41 -17.63 11.78 4.04
CA ILE A 41 -18.17 11.31 2.77
C ILE A 41 -19.21 10.26 3.11
N SER A 42 -20.46 10.65 2.92
CA SER A 42 -21.55 9.69 2.91
C SER A 42 -21.23 8.62 1.85
N PRO A 43 -21.32 7.32 2.18
CA PRO A 43 -21.04 6.21 1.28
C PRO A 43 -21.85 6.25 -0.03
N ASP A 44 -22.90 7.07 -0.11
CA ASP A 44 -23.70 7.29 -1.31
C ASP A 44 -23.05 8.22 -2.34
N LYS A 45 -22.22 9.20 -1.94
CA LYS A 45 -21.53 10.10 -2.88
C LYS A 45 -20.30 9.44 -3.51
N THR A 46 -19.62 8.55 -2.80
CA THR A 46 -18.54 7.71 -3.35
C THR A 46 -19.07 6.72 -4.38
N LYS A 47 -20.27 6.17 -4.18
CA LYS A 47 -20.95 5.35 -5.20
C LYS A 47 -21.32 6.16 -6.44
N LEU A 48 -21.88 7.36 -6.30
CA LEU A 48 -22.22 8.23 -7.43
C LEU A 48 -20.99 8.72 -8.22
N LEU A 49 -19.87 9.01 -7.54
CA LEU A 49 -18.61 9.36 -8.20
C LEU A 49 -17.99 8.16 -8.91
N ASN A 50 -18.12 6.95 -8.35
CA ASN A 50 -17.64 5.72 -8.96
C ASN A 50 -18.57 5.22 -10.09
N GLU A 51 -19.88 5.52 -10.06
CA GLU A 51 -20.84 5.22 -11.14
C GLU A 51 -20.72 6.21 -12.31
N SER A 52 -20.37 7.48 -12.05
CA SER A 52 -20.20 8.51 -13.09
C SER A 52 -18.82 8.50 -13.76
N ALA A 53 -17.84 7.80 -13.18
CA ALA A 53 -16.50 7.70 -13.70
C ALA A 53 -16.34 6.49 -14.62
N ASN A 54 -16.14 6.74 -15.92
CA ASN A 54 -15.54 5.75 -16.82
C ASN A 54 -14.25 5.18 -16.16
N ASN A 55 -14.00 3.88 -16.37
CA ASN A 55 -13.02 2.96 -15.76
C ASN A 55 -11.64 3.45 -15.22
N PHE A 56 -11.21 4.68 -15.49
CA PHE A 56 -9.91 5.24 -15.11
C PHE A 56 -9.96 6.17 -13.89
N ILE A 57 -11.11 6.74 -13.53
CA ILE A 57 -11.25 7.66 -12.38
C ILE A 57 -11.90 6.90 -11.22
N LYS A 58 -11.30 6.95 -10.02
CA LYS A 58 -11.85 6.30 -8.81
C LYS A 58 -11.76 7.24 -7.62
N SER A 59 -12.68 7.12 -6.68
CA SER A 59 -12.53 7.77 -5.37
C SER A 59 -12.16 6.72 -4.32
N GLN A 60 -11.08 6.97 -3.58
CA GLN A 60 -10.60 6.10 -2.51
C GLN A 60 -10.09 6.90 -1.32
N LEU A 61 -10.26 6.34 -0.13
CA LEU A 61 -9.71 6.93 1.09
C LEU A 61 -8.19 6.76 1.14
N ILE A 62 -7.50 7.70 1.79
CA ILE A 62 -6.05 7.67 1.90
C ILE A 62 -5.54 6.40 2.59
N GLU A 63 -6.33 5.83 3.50
CA GLU A 63 -6.02 4.59 4.22
C GLU A 63 -6.05 3.34 3.32
N GLU A 64 -6.81 3.36 2.24
CA GLU A 64 -6.97 2.22 1.32
C GLU A 64 -5.87 2.18 0.26
N ILE A 65 -5.20 3.31 0.05
CA ILE A 65 -4.17 3.46 -0.98
C ILE A 65 -2.84 2.97 -0.43
N ARG A 66 -2.38 1.81 -0.94
CA ARG A 66 -1.14 1.14 -0.51
C ARG A 66 0.09 2.04 -0.49
N ILE A 67 0.27 2.91 -1.48
CA ILE A 67 1.45 3.78 -1.57
C ILE A 67 1.43 4.91 -0.53
N LEU A 68 0.25 5.34 -0.10
CA LEU A 68 0.07 6.42 0.89
C LEU A 68 -0.06 5.90 2.32
N ASN A 69 -0.44 4.63 2.49
CA ASN A 69 -0.56 3.99 3.80
C ASN A 69 0.61 3.02 4.09
N PRO A 70 1.64 3.47 4.82
CA PRO A 70 2.79 2.63 5.14
C PRO A 70 2.42 1.43 6.03
N LYS A 71 1.35 1.51 6.84
CA LYS A 71 0.88 0.38 7.65
C LYS A 71 0.27 -0.70 6.76
N LEU A 72 -0.52 -0.30 5.76
CA LEU A 72 -1.12 -1.22 4.79
C LEU A 72 -0.04 -1.93 3.96
N ASP A 73 0.92 -1.18 3.42
CA ASP A 73 2.02 -1.76 2.64
C ASP A 73 2.85 -2.74 3.49
N ARG A 74 3.19 -2.39 4.73
CA ARG A 74 3.88 -3.31 5.66
C ARG A 74 3.08 -4.59 5.91
N LYS A 75 1.79 -4.49 6.16
CA LYS A 75 0.91 -5.64 6.43
C LYS A 75 0.82 -6.57 5.21
N LEU A 76 0.65 -5.99 4.01
CA LEU A 76 0.59 -6.77 2.77
C LEU A 76 1.91 -7.52 2.53
N ARG A 77 3.05 -6.82 2.63
CA ARG A 77 4.37 -7.45 2.48
C ARG A 77 4.61 -8.54 3.53
N GLN A 78 4.30 -8.28 4.80
CA GLN A 78 4.41 -9.28 5.85
C GLN A 78 3.55 -10.52 5.53
N LYS A 79 2.31 -10.33 5.09
CA LYS A 79 1.41 -11.42 4.71
C LYS A 79 2.01 -12.26 3.58
N ASP A 80 2.46 -11.60 2.51
CA ASP A 80 3.04 -12.27 1.34
C ASP A 80 4.31 -13.04 1.69
N MET A 81 5.17 -12.47 2.53
CA MET A 81 6.39 -13.13 3.01
C MET A 81 6.08 -14.28 3.97
N SER A 82 5.17 -14.08 4.92
CA SER A 82 4.78 -15.10 5.91
C SER A 82 4.17 -16.33 5.25
N ARG A 83 3.47 -16.15 4.11
CA ARG A 83 2.88 -17.23 3.31
C ARG A 83 3.93 -18.27 2.87
N TRP A 84 5.18 -17.86 2.71
CA TRP A 84 6.29 -18.75 2.33
C TRP A 84 7.25 -19.05 3.47
N LEU A 85 7.59 -18.05 4.28
CA LEU A 85 8.54 -18.21 5.38
C LEU A 85 8.04 -19.13 6.49
N MET A 86 6.73 -19.12 6.78
CA MET A 86 6.17 -20.00 7.81
C MET A 86 6.22 -21.49 7.41
N PRO A 87 5.70 -21.91 6.24
CA PRO A 87 5.81 -23.32 5.84
C PRO A 87 7.26 -23.74 5.60
N PHE A 88 8.10 -22.86 5.05
CA PHE A 88 9.53 -23.14 4.88
C PHE A 88 10.21 -23.35 6.24
N GLY A 89 9.99 -22.45 7.19
CA GLY A 89 10.52 -22.56 8.54
C GLY A 89 10.05 -23.82 9.25
N PHE A 90 8.79 -24.21 9.07
CA PHE A 90 8.26 -25.46 9.62
C PHE A 90 9.01 -26.69 9.09
N ILE A 91 9.14 -26.80 7.77
CA ILE A 91 9.85 -27.92 7.13
C ILE A 91 11.33 -27.93 7.53
N ALA A 92 11.98 -26.77 7.54
CA ALA A 92 13.36 -26.63 7.97
C ALA A 92 13.56 -27.04 9.43
N GLY A 93 12.63 -26.67 10.32
CA GLY A 93 12.67 -27.06 11.74
C GLY A 93 12.51 -28.57 11.96
N ILE A 94 11.62 -29.21 11.21
CA ILE A 94 11.48 -30.68 11.18
C ILE A 94 12.78 -31.33 10.70
N ALA A 95 13.29 -30.89 9.55
CA ALA A 95 14.49 -31.45 8.94
C ALA A 95 15.71 -31.28 9.85
N PHE A 96 15.87 -30.10 10.46
CA PHE A 96 16.94 -29.80 11.39
C PHE A 96 16.89 -30.69 12.63
N THR A 97 15.71 -30.88 13.22
CA THR A 97 15.54 -31.74 14.40
C THR A 97 15.85 -33.20 14.09
N ASN A 98 15.39 -33.69 12.94
CA ASN A 98 15.67 -35.06 12.48
C ASN A 98 17.16 -35.26 12.15
N MET A 99 17.81 -34.27 11.54
CA MET A 99 19.22 -34.36 11.16
C MET A 99 20.15 -34.33 12.39
N THR A 100 19.78 -33.57 13.42
CA THR A 100 20.61 -33.38 14.61
C THR A 100 20.28 -34.34 15.76
N ASN A 101 19.26 -35.19 15.62
CA ASN A 101 18.73 -36.03 16.70
C ASN A 101 18.53 -35.21 18.00
N LEU A 102 17.90 -34.05 17.85
CA LEU A 102 17.72 -33.06 18.91
C LEU A 102 16.81 -33.60 20.02
N SER A 103 17.40 -34.21 21.05
CA SER A 103 16.71 -34.73 22.25
C SER A 103 16.40 -33.65 23.31
N THR A 104 16.45 -32.37 22.94
CA THR A 104 16.32 -31.25 23.88
C THR A 104 14.94 -31.16 24.54
N PHE A 105 13.91 -31.76 23.92
CA PHE A 105 12.55 -31.80 24.46
C PHE A 105 12.17 -33.15 25.07
N SER A 106 13.09 -34.11 25.12
CA SER A 106 12.92 -35.39 25.83
C SER A 106 12.65 -35.19 27.31
N PHE A 107 13.18 -34.12 27.91
CA PHE A 107 12.90 -33.69 29.27
C PHE A 107 11.42 -33.33 29.51
N LEU A 108 10.69 -32.94 28.45
CA LEU A 108 9.24 -32.68 28.48
C LEU A 108 8.39 -33.95 28.32
N GLY A 109 9.00 -35.14 28.28
CA GLY A 109 8.29 -36.42 28.10
C GLY A 109 7.71 -36.61 26.70
N LEU A 110 8.16 -35.80 25.74
CA LEU A 110 7.70 -35.87 24.35
C LEU A 110 8.54 -36.89 23.60
N ASN A 111 7.88 -37.91 23.03
CA ASN A 111 8.53 -38.91 22.17
C ASN A 111 9.18 -38.25 20.95
N ASN A 112 10.02 -38.99 20.22
CA ASN A 112 10.76 -38.53 19.03
C ASN A 112 9.89 -37.74 18.01
N ILE A 113 8.62 -38.10 17.86
CA ILE A 113 7.65 -37.41 16.98
C ILE A 113 7.30 -36.01 17.51
N GLY A 114 7.19 -35.85 18.83
CA GLY A 114 6.89 -34.59 19.49
C GLY A 114 8.05 -33.60 19.41
N GLU A 115 9.29 -34.08 19.48
CA GLU A 115 10.48 -33.23 19.32
C GLU A 115 10.55 -32.63 17.91
N THR A 116 10.38 -33.47 16.89
CA THR A 116 10.33 -33.05 15.49
C THR A 116 9.20 -32.04 15.22
N LEU A 117 8.02 -32.24 15.83
CA LEU A 117 6.90 -31.33 15.71
C LEU A 117 7.20 -29.96 16.36
N ILE A 118 7.79 -29.95 17.56
CA ILE A 118 8.20 -28.72 18.23
C ILE A 118 9.29 -28.00 17.44
N GLY A 119 10.27 -28.73 16.91
CA GLY A 119 11.29 -28.17 16.02
C GLY A 119 10.66 -27.49 14.81
N GLY A 120 9.66 -28.12 14.19
CA GLY A 120 8.84 -27.52 13.14
C GLY A 120 8.12 -26.25 13.61
N LEU A 121 7.43 -26.27 14.74
CA LEU A 121 6.71 -25.09 15.26
C LEU A 121 7.66 -23.93 15.59
N LEU A 122 8.84 -24.22 16.15
CA LEU A 122 9.88 -23.21 16.41
C LEU A 122 10.43 -22.63 15.11
N GLY A 123 10.68 -23.47 14.11
CA GLY A 123 11.08 -23.03 12.77
C GLY A 123 10.00 -22.20 12.07
N MET A 124 8.73 -22.57 12.23
CA MET A 124 7.60 -21.76 11.75
C MET A 124 7.57 -20.38 12.44
N GLY A 125 7.77 -20.36 13.76
CA GLY A 125 7.85 -19.14 14.55
C GLY A 125 9.01 -18.23 14.12
N SER A 126 10.19 -18.79 13.83
CA SER A 126 11.31 -18.01 13.32
C SER A 126 11.04 -17.45 11.92
N GLY A 127 10.38 -18.21 11.05
CA GLY A 127 9.90 -17.75 9.74
C GLY A 127 8.89 -16.59 9.85
N TYR A 128 7.96 -16.67 10.79
CA TYR A 128 7.04 -15.58 11.08
C TYR A 128 7.77 -14.32 11.54
N LEU A 129 8.66 -14.44 12.53
CA LEU A 129 9.45 -13.31 13.02
C LEU A 129 10.29 -12.69 11.90
N GLY A 130 10.93 -13.50 11.07
CA GLY A 130 11.65 -13.05 9.88
C GLY A 130 10.78 -12.20 8.97
N SER A 131 9.53 -12.61 8.71
CA SER A 131 8.59 -11.84 7.88
C SER A 131 8.27 -10.45 8.46
N VAL A 132 8.15 -10.33 9.79
CA VAL A 132 7.89 -9.06 10.48
C VAL A 132 9.10 -8.14 10.37
N PHE A 133 10.30 -8.64 10.70
CA PHE A 133 11.52 -7.86 10.67
C PHE A 133 11.85 -7.39 9.26
N SER A 134 11.79 -8.29 8.26
CA SER A 134 12.06 -7.92 6.87
C SER A 134 11.05 -6.90 6.32
N ALA A 135 9.77 -7.03 6.65
CA ALA A 135 8.74 -6.09 6.20
C ALA A 135 8.90 -4.68 6.83
N ALA A 136 9.52 -4.58 8.01
CA ALA A 136 9.75 -3.33 8.72
C ALA A 136 10.99 -2.56 8.19
N SER A 137 12.03 -3.27 7.75
CA SER A 137 13.33 -2.69 7.35
C SER A 137 13.29 -1.91 6.02
N ILE A 138 12.31 -2.16 5.16
CA ILE A 138 12.26 -1.56 3.82
C ILE A 138 11.43 -0.25 3.85
N ASN A 139 12.09 0.85 3.49
CA ASN A 139 11.57 2.22 3.26
C ASN A 139 11.32 3.11 4.49
N LEU A 140 12.37 3.36 5.28
CA LEU A 140 12.36 4.42 6.30
C LEU A 140 12.23 5.83 5.69
N ASN A 141 12.92 6.12 4.57
CA ASN A 141 12.91 7.45 3.93
C ASN A 141 11.53 7.85 3.38
N ARG A 142 10.83 6.93 2.70
CA ARG A 142 9.50 7.17 2.13
C ARG A 142 8.49 7.66 3.18
N ASN A 143 8.63 7.26 4.43
CA ASN A 143 7.73 7.72 5.50
C ASN A 143 7.81 9.22 5.76
N LYS A 144 8.93 9.88 5.49
CA LYS A 144 9.10 11.32 5.74
C LYS A 144 8.30 12.15 4.72
N GLU A 145 8.41 11.80 3.45
CA GLU A 145 7.66 12.44 2.36
C GLU A 145 6.16 12.19 2.49
N LEU A 146 5.77 10.94 2.76
CA LEU A 146 4.36 10.58 2.95
C LEU A 146 3.71 11.30 4.14
N ARG A 147 4.46 11.62 5.20
CA ARG A 147 3.92 12.39 6.33
C ARG A 147 3.44 13.78 5.91
N SER A 148 4.14 14.43 4.98
CA SER A 148 3.72 15.73 4.45
C SER A 148 2.37 15.61 3.74
N ILE A 149 2.23 14.63 2.85
CA ILE A 149 0.98 14.35 2.11
C ILE A 149 -0.18 14.01 3.04
N ILE A 150 0.07 13.16 4.06
CA ILE A 150 -0.95 12.78 5.04
C ILE A 150 -1.39 13.99 5.87
N ASN A 151 -0.46 14.89 6.24
CA ASN A 151 -0.80 16.12 6.96
C ASN A 151 -1.68 17.04 6.11
N LEU A 152 -1.37 17.21 4.82
CA LEU A 152 -2.21 17.98 3.90
C LEU A 152 -3.65 17.43 3.82
N ASN A 153 -3.80 16.10 3.77
CA ASN A 153 -5.12 15.47 3.78
C ASN A 153 -5.88 15.72 5.10
N LYS A 154 -5.18 15.70 6.24
CA LYS A 154 -5.76 16.02 7.56
C LYS A 154 -6.12 17.49 7.72
N GLU A 155 -5.37 18.38 7.07
CA GLU A 155 -5.65 19.82 7.01
C GLU A 155 -6.87 20.16 6.14
N GLY A 156 -7.49 19.17 5.49
CA GLY A 156 -8.69 19.37 4.69
C GLY A 156 -8.43 19.54 3.19
N LYS A 157 -7.19 19.33 2.72
CA LYS A 157 -6.86 19.45 1.29
C LYS A 157 -7.32 18.23 0.51
N TRP A 158 -7.79 18.48 -0.71
CA TRP A 158 -8.14 17.45 -1.68
C TRP A 158 -6.88 17.03 -2.43
N LEU A 159 -6.69 15.72 -2.59
CA LEU A 159 -5.53 15.19 -3.30
C LEU A 159 -6.01 14.38 -4.51
N VAL A 160 -5.33 14.52 -5.63
CA VAL A 160 -5.57 13.73 -6.83
C VAL A 160 -4.29 12.99 -7.16
N MET A 161 -4.33 11.66 -7.05
CA MET A 161 -3.22 10.82 -7.47
C MET A 161 -3.38 10.50 -8.96
N LEU A 162 -2.36 10.80 -9.74
CA LEU A 162 -2.30 10.53 -11.17
C LEU A 162 -1.21 9.50 -11.43
N GLU A 163 -1.55 8.47 -12.18
CA GLU A 163 -0.62 7.46 -12.66
C GLU A 163 -0.65 7.42 -14.19
N ASN A 164 0.53 7.55 -14.76
CA ASN A 164 0.67 7.64 -16.19
C ASN A 164 0.90 6.29 -16.87
N GLN A 165 0.47 6.17 -18.13
CA GLN A 165 0.78 5.01 -18.95
C GLN A 165 2.28 4.95 -19.27
N ILE A 166 2.80 3.74 -19.47
CA ILE A 166 4.21 3.54 -19.85
C ILE A 166 4.51 4.32 -21.14
N GLY A 167 5.60 5.10 -21.15
CA GLY A 167 6.05 5.83 -22.34
C GLY A 167 5.32 7.14 -22.61
N THR A 168 4.48 7.60 -21.69
CA THR A 168 3.81 8.90 -21.77
C THR A 168 4.28 9.81 -20.65
N GLU A 169 4.11 11.13 -20.81
CA GLU A 169 4.30 12.13 -19.75
C GLU A 169 2.94 12.66 -19.26
N LEU A 170 2.90 13.12 -18.01
CA LEU A 170 1.69 13.74 -17.48
C LEU A 170 1.41 15.04 -18.25
N PRO A 171 0.13 15.37 -18.51
CA PRO A 171 -0.22 16.55 -19.27
C PRO A 171 -0.05 17.83 -18.42
N TRP A 172 1.20 18.26 -18.23
CA TRP A 172 1.58 19.35 -17.33
C TRP A 172 0.84 20.66 -17.60
N ALA A 173 0.60 20.96 -18.89
CA ALA A 173 -0.17 22.14 -19.29
C ALA A 173 -1.59 22.13 -18.71
N LEU A 174 -2.25 20.96 -18.67
CA LEU A 174 -3.61 20.82 -18.15
C LEU A 174 -3.64 20.87 -16.63
N ILE A 175 -2.65 20.25 -15.97
CA ILE A 175 -2.54 20.29 -14.52
C ILE A 175 -2.30 21.74 -14.06
N LYS A 176 -1.42 22.48 -14.74
CA LYS A 176 -1.16 23.90 -14.42
C LYS A 176 -2.37 24.79 -14.65
N GLN A 177 -3.20 24.49 -15.65
CA GLN A 177 -4.46 25.21 -15.92
C GLN A 177 -5.51 24.99 -14.82
N SER A 178 -5.45 23.89 -14.07
CA SER A 178 -6.41 23.58 -13.01
C SER A 178 -6.18 24.32 -11.68
N GLU A 179 -5.28 25.30 -11.64
CA GLU A 179 -4.90 26.03 -10.43
C GLU A 179 -4.48 25.12 -9.26
N ALA A 180 -3.77 24.03 -9.60
CA ALA A 180 -3.18 23.15 -8.61
C ALA A 180 -2.26 23.95 -7.68
N LYS A 181 -2.41 23.75 -6.37
CA LYS A 181 -1.62 24.48 -5.37
C LYS A 181 -0.17 24.01 -5.36
N ASP A 182 0.00 22.70 -5.44
CA ASP A 182 1.32 22.06 -5.45
C ASP A 182 1.23 20.66 -6.05
N ILE A 183 2.37 20.12 -6.48
CA ILE A 183 2.51 18.80 -7.11
C ILE A 183 3.68 18.07 -6.46
N ILE A 184 3.40 16.89 -5.91
CA ILE A 184 4.40 16.04 -5.29
C ILE A 184 4.60 14.80 -6.16
N PHE A 185 5.85 14.53 -6.54
CA PHE A 185 6.22 13.31 -7.25
C PHE A 185 6.51 12.20 -6.25
N LEU A 186 5.96 11.02 -6.51
CA LEU A 186 6.30 9.82 -5.76
C LEU A 186 7.30 9.01 -6.58
N GLU A 187 8.50 8.83 -6.05
CA GLU A 187 9.43 7.83 -6.56
C GLU A 187 8.87 6.44 -6.27
N GLY A 188 8.81 5.59 -7.30
CA GLY A 188 8.26 4.24 -7.26
C GLY A 188 9.24 3.21 -6.72
#